data_AF-T0YES7-F1
#
_entry.id   AF-T0YES7-F1
#
_cell.length_a   1.000
_cell.length_b   1.000
_cell.length_c   1.000
_cell.angle_alpha   90.00
_cell.angle_beta   90.00
_cell.angle_gamma   90.00
#
_symmetry.space_group_name_H-M   'P 1'
#
loop_
_entity.id
_entity.type
_entity.pdbx_description
1 polymer ?
#
loop_
_entity_poly.entity_id
_entity_poly.type
_entity_poly.pdbx_seq_one_letter_code
_entity_poly.pdbx_strand_id
1 'polypeptide(L)'
;EHVLELHGHGGPAVLEALVARVLDIGARRAQPGEFTLRAFLNGKLDLAQAEAIADLIDAGSREAARAAVRSLQGEFSAMVHGLTEAVIDTRAHVEAAIDFPEEEIDFLADRQLQERFQALAEHFSAVEQTARPRSVASGGYDRGDRGTAEWRANPVCSTV
;
A
#
# COMPACT_ATOMS: atom_id res chain seq x y z
N GLU A 1 9.67 9.44 -13.53
CA GLU A 1 10.96 9.30 -14.24
C GLU A 1 10.76 8.69 -15.62
N HIS A 2 11.75 8.86 -16.51
CA HIS A 2 11.79 8.20 -17.80
C HIS A 2 12.17 6.72 -17.62
N VAL A 3 11.51 5.82 -18.33
CA VAL A 3 11.72 4.38 -18.25
C VAL A 3 11.96 3.85 -19.67
N LEU A 4 12.93 2.95 -19.81
CA LEU A 4 13.24 2.20 -21.03
C LEU A 4 13.23 0.73 -20.68
N GLU A 5 12.39 -0.05 -21.37
CA GLU A 5 12.31 -1.51 -21.22
C GLU A 5 13.03 -2.17 -22.41
N LEU A 6 13.95 -3.10 -22.13
CA LEU A 6 14.70 -3.84 -23.14
C LEU A 6 14.23 -5.30 -23.14
N HIS A 7 13.53 -5.70 -24.20
CA HIS A 7 13.08 -7.08 -24.39
C HIS A 7 14.10 -7.87 -25.22
N GLY A 8 14.49 -9.05 -24.73
CA GLY A 8 15.47 -9.91 -25.38
C GLY A 8 15.10 -11.39 -25.29
N HIS A 9 15.96 -12.24 -25.86
CA HIS A 9 15.81 -13.68 -25.77
C HIS A 9 16.07 -14.14 -24.32
N GLY A 10 15.22 -15.04 -23.79
CA GLY A 10 15.28 -15.50 -22.39
C GLY A 10 16.49 -16.39 -22.02
N GLY A 11 17.53 -16.43 -22.86
CA GLY A 11 18.76 -17.17 -22.55
C GLY A 11 19.56 -16.45 -21.46
N PRO A 12 19.93 -17.12 -20.34
CA PRO A 12 20.63 -16.47 -19.22
C PRO A 12 21.88 -15.70 -19.64
N ALA A 13 22.71 -16.26 -20.52
CA ALA A 13 23.91 -15.60 -21.04
C ALA A 13 23.61 -14.31 -21.82
N VAL A 14 22.49 -14.26 -22.56
CA VAL A 14 22.07 -13.06 -23.30
C VAL A 14 21.60 -11.97 -22.33
N LEU A 15 20.81 -12.35 -21.32
CA LEU A 15 20.32 -11.42 -20.29
C LEU A 15 21.46 -10.85 -19.44
N GLU A 16 22.42 -11.68 -19.04
CA GLU A 16 23.61 -11.25 -18.29
C GLU A 16 24.46 -10.27 -19.11
N ALA A 17 24.71 -10.57 -20.39
CA ALA A 17 25.44 -9.68 -21.28
C ALA A 17 24.73 -8.32 -21.47
N LEU A 18 23.39 -8.35 -21.56
CA LEU A 18 22.57 -7.14 -21.67
C LEU A 18 22.68 -6.29 -20.40
N VAL A 19 22.51 -6.89 -19.21
CA VAL A 19 22.63 -6.18 -17.93
C VAL A 19 24.04 -5.61 -17.77
N ALA A 20 25.08 -6.39 -18.04
CA ALA A 20 26.47 -5.92 -17.98
C ALA A 20 26.69 -4.70 -18.89
N ARG A 21 26.18 -4.77 -20.14
CA ARG A 21 26.31 -3.65 -21.08
C ARG A 21 25.60 -2.38 -20.60
N VAL A 22 24.44 -2.51 -19.96
CA VAL A 22 23.66 -1.39 -19.41
C VAL A 22 24.40 -0.75 -18.22
N LEU A 23 25.05 -1.56 -17.37
CA LEU A 23 25.90 -1.04 -16.29
C LEU A 23 27.13 -0.30 -16.83
N ASP A 24 27.78 -0.83 -17.87
CA ASP A 24 28.96 -0.20 -18.49
C ASP A 24 28.69 1.18 -19.09
N ILE A 25 27.45 1.45 -19.52
CA ILE A 25 27.04 2.77 -20.06
C ILE A 25 26.56 3.74 -18.96
N GLY A 26 26.73 3.40 -17.68
CA GLY A 26 26.51 4.29 -16.55
C GLY A 26 25.27 4.01 -15.72
N ALA A 27 24.54 2.92 -15.99
CA ALA A 27 23.46 2.51 -15.10
C ALA A 27 24.04 1.93 -13.79
N ARG A 28 23.27 2.07 -12.71
CA ARG A 28 23.52 1.38 -11.45
C ARG A 28 22.53 0.23 -11.30
N ARG A 29 22.98 -0.90 -10.77
CA ARG A 29 22.10 -2.01 -10.41
C ARG A 29 21.07 -1.57 -9.36
N ALA A 30 19.80 -1.86 -9.60
CA ALA A 30 18.71 -1.52 -8.69
C ALA A 30 18.83 -2.30 -7.36
N GLN A 31 18.43 -1.65 -6.27
CA GLN A 31 18.21 -2.31 -4.99
C GLN A 31 16.89 -3.09 -5.01
N PRO A 32 16.70 -4.06 -4.10
CA PRO A 32 15.43 -4.78 -3.99
C PRO A 32 14.25 -3.82 -3.80
N GLY A 33 13.22 -3.96 -4.64
CA GLY A 33 12.01 -3.12 -4.58
C GLY A 33 12.22 -1.66 -5.00
N GLU A 34 13.41 -1.27 -5.49
CA GLU A 34 13.74 0.14 -5.77
C GLU A 34 12.78 0.77 -6.80
N PHE A 35 12.35 0.01 -7.81
CA PHE A 35 11.40 0.51 -8.81
C PHE A 35 10.02 0.81 -8.19
N THR A 36 9.49 -0.09 -7.37
CA THR A 36 8.23 0.13 -6.65
C THR A 36 8.34 1.29 -5.66
N LEU A 37 9.46 1.39 -4.94
CA LEU A 37 9.73 2.51 -4.04
C LEU A 37 9.75 3.85 -4.79
N ARG A 38 10.41 3.91 -5.95
CA ARG A 38 10.38 5.11 -6.80
C ARG A 38 8.99 5.44 -7.31
N ALA A 39 8.17 4.44 -7.64
CA ALA A 39 6.78 4.67 -8.03
C ALA A 39 5.96 5.29 -6.88
N PHE A 40 6.13 4.79 -5.64
CA PHE A 40 5.54 5.35 -4.43
C PHE A 40 6.00 6.79 -4.16
N LEU A 41 7.31 7.03 -4.14
CA LEU A 41 7.87 8.36 -3.87
C LEU A 41 7.47 9.41 -4.92
N ASN A 42 7.24 8.98 -6.16
CA ASN A 42 6.75 9.85 -7.23
C ASN A 42 5.22 9.95 -7.29
N GLY A 43 4.50 9.44 -6.28
CA GLY A 43 3.04 9.52 -6.18
C GLY A 43 2.27 8.77 -7.26
N LYS A 44 2.92 7.81 -7.95
CA LYS A 44 2.23 6.95 -8.93
C LYS A 44 1.37 5.88 -8.26
N LEU A 45 1.73 5.51 -7.03
CA LEU A 45 1.08 4.51 -6.20
C LEU A 45 1.14 4.99 -4.74
N ASP A 46 0.20 4.58 -3.91
CA ASP A 46 0.32 4.69 -2.45
C ASP A 46 1.05 3.48 -1.84
N LEU A 47 1.22 3.51 -0.51
CA LEU A 47 1.92 2.46 0.22
C LEU A 47 1.21 1.10 0.14
N ALA A 48 -0.12 1.09 0.24
CA ALA A 48 -0.89 -0.16 0.20
C ALA A 48 -0.84 -0.81 -1.19
N GLN A 49 -0.87 0.00 -2.25
CA GLN A 49 -0.68 -0.49 -3.62
C GLN A 49 0.75 -1.00 -3.84
N ALA A 50 1.76 -0.34 -3.28
CA ALA A 50 3.15 -0.81 -3.33
C ALA A 50 3.34 -2.17 -2.63
N GLU A 51 2.74 -2.36 -1.46
CA GLU A 51 2.73 -3.65 -0.74
C GLU A 51 2.00 -4.72 -1.55
N ALA A 52 0.87 -4.37 -2.19
CA ALA A 52 0.09 -5.29 -3.01
C ALA A 52 0.86 -5.87 -4.21
N ILE A 53 1.89 -5.17 -4.72
CA ILE A 53 2.79 -5.71 -5.76
C ILE A 53 3.57 -6.91 -5.23
N ALA A 54 4.12 -6.81 -4.02
CA ALA A 54 4.85 -7.91 -3.40
C ALA A 54 3.91 -9.09 -3.09
N ASP A 55 2.74 -8.81 -2.53
CA ASP A 55 1.72 -9.83 -2.24
C ASP A 55 1.25 -10.58 -3.50
N LEU A 56 1.17 -9.88 -4.64
CA LEU A 56 0.81 -10.49 -5.92
C LEU A 56 1.91 -11.42 -6.46
N ILE A 57 3.17 -11.01 -6.34
CA ILE A 57 4.33 -11.81 -6.77
C ILE A 57 4.43 -13.09 -5.93
N ASP A 58 4.19 -12.98 -4.63
CA ASP A 58 4.29 -14.10 -3.67
C ASP A 58 3.00 -14.93 -3.54
N ALA A 59 1.94 -14.58 -4.28
CA ALA A 59 0.63 -15.22 -4.15
C ALA A 59 0.66 -16.73 -4.49
N GLY A 60 0.52 -17.57 -3.45
CA GLY A 60 0.46 -19.03 -3.59
C GLY A 60 -0.90 -19.60 -4.03
N SER A 61 -1.94 -18.76 -4.13
CA SER A 61 -3.30 -19.19 -4.53
C SER A 61 -3.97 -18.15 -5.43
N ARG A 62 -4.99 -18.60 -6.19
CA ARG A 62 -5.78 -17.71 -7.06
C ARG A 62 -6.55 -16.68 -6.22
N GLU A 63 -6.99 -17.06 -5.05
CA GLU A 63 -7.72 -16.21 -4.11
C GLU A 63 -6.80 -15.11 -3.57
N ALA A 64 -5.56 -15.45 -3.18
CA ALA A 64 -4.56 -14.49 -2.74
C ALA A 64 -4.17 -13.52 -3.87
N ALA A 65 -3.90 -14.03 -5.07
CA ALA A 65 -3.59 -13.19 -6.23
C ALA A 65 -4.73 -12.22 -6.55
N ARG A 66 -5.99 -12.68 -6.51
CA ARG A 66 -7.17 -11.82 -6.70
C ARG A 66 -7.29 -10.75 -5.63
N ALA A 67 -6.99 -11.07 -4.37
CA ALA A 67 -7.01 -10.09 -3.28
C ALA A 67 -5.91 -9.03 -3.49
N ALA A 68 -4.69 -9.44 -3.83
CA ALA A 68 -3.59 -8.53 -4.11
C ALA A 68 -3.89 -7.62 -5.31
N VAL A 69 -4.49 -8.14 -6.40
CA VAL A 69 -4.92 -7.32 -7.55
C VAL A 69 -5.92 -6.25 -7.14
N ARG A 70 -6.90 -6.57 -6.29
CA ARG A 70 -7.89 -5.58 -5.81
C ARG A 70 -7.24 -4.47 -4.98
N SER A 71 -6.31 -4.83 -4.08
CA SER A 71 -5.54 -3.84 -3.32
C SER A 71 -4.66 -2.99 -4.25
N LEU A 72 -4.01 -3.59 -5.25
CA LEU A 72 -3.21 -2.87 -6.26
C LEU A 72 -4.06 -1.89 -7.08
N GLN A 73 -5.31 -2.26 -7.38
CA GLN A 73 -6.30 -1.38 -8.04
C GLN A 73 -6.78 -0.23 -7.15
N GLY A 74 -6.38 -0.19 -5.88
CA GLY A 74 -6.68 0.90 -4.94
C GLY A 74 -7.96 0.70 -4.14
N GLU A 75 -8.58 -0.49 -4.14
CA GLU A 75 -9.80 -0.74 -3.34
C GLU A 75 -9.55 -0.52 -1.85
N PHE A 76 -8.42 -1.03 -1.32
CA PHE A 76 -8.07 -0.84 0.08
C PHE A 76 -7.79 0.63 0.40
N SER A 77 -7.06 1.32 -0.48
CA SER A 77 -6.75 2.73 -0.36
C SER A 77 -8.02 3.59 -0.34
N ALA A 78 -8.99 3.28 -1.20
CA ALA A 78 -10.26 3.98 -1.24
C ALA A 78 -11.05 3.84 0.08
N MET A 79 -11.05 2.65 0.69
CA MET A 79 -11.68 2.46 2.00
C MET A 79 -10.99 3.25 3.11
N VAL A 80 -9.65 3.27 3.13
CA VAL A 80 -8.87 4.04 4.12
C VAL A 80 -9.08 5.55 3.93
N HIS A 81 -9.10 6.04 2.69
CA HIS A 81 -9.40 7.44 2.39
C HIS A 81 -10.83 7.80 2.81
N GLY A 82 -11.83 6.99 2.49
CA GLY A 82 -13.20 7.24 2.91
C GLY A 82 -13.38 7.25 4.43
N LEU A 83 -12.67 6.37 5.16
CA LEU A 83 -12.63 6.42 6.62
C LEU A 83 -11.96 7.71 7.12
N THR A 84 -10.85 8.12 6.49
CA THR A 84 -10.13 9.34 6.87
C THR A 84 -10.98 10.59 6.67
N GLU A 85 -11.68 10.69 5.53
CA GLU A 85 -12.64 11.77 5.25
C GLU A 85 -13.76 11.81 6.29
N ALA A 86 -14.38 10.67 6.61
CA ALA A 86 -15.44 10.60 7.61
C ALA A 86 -14.96 11.06 9.01
N VAL A 87 -13.71 10.73 9.38
CA VAL A 87 -13.11 11.18 10.65
C VAL A 87 -12.85 12.68 10.63
N ILE A 88 -12.31 13.22 9.53
CA ILE A 88 -12.06 14.65 9.36
C ILE A 88 -13.37 15.44 9.47
N ASP A 89 -14.42 14.99 8.78
CA ASP A 89 -15.73 15.64 8.83
C ASP A 89 -16.32 15.62 10.24
N THR A 90 -16.25 14.48 10.91
CA THR A 90 -16.75 14.34 12.29
C THR A 90 -15.98 15.24 13.25
N ARG A 91 -14.65 15.33 13.10
CA ARG A 91 -13.82 16.25 13.85
C ARG A 91 -14.25 17.70 13.61
N ALA A 92 -14.45 18.11 12.36
CA ALA A 92 -14.86 19.48 12.03
C ALA A 92 -16.20 19.87 12.67
N HIS A 93 -17.15 18.94 12.73
CA HIS A 93 -18.43 19.17 13.43
C HIS A 93 -18.26 19.33 14.94
N VAL A 94 -17.41 18.50 15.56
CA VAL A 94 -17.12 18.61 17.00
C VAL A 94 -16.38 19.92 17.31
N GLU A 95 -15.42 20.33 16.49
CA GLU A 95 -14.69 21.59 16.65
C GLU A 95 -15.62 22.80 16.55
N ALA A 96 -16.51 22.84 15.55
CA ALA A 96 -17.50 23.90 15.42
C ALA A 96 -18.43 24.01 16.64
N ALA A 97 -18.83 22.87 17.21
CA ALA A 97 -19.68 22.85 18.40
C ALA A 97 -18.96 23.35 19.67
N ILE A 98 -17.63 23.14 19.77
CA ILE A 98 -16.82 23.63 20.88
C ILE A 98 -16.58 25.15 20.75
N ASP A 99 -16.33 25.63 19.53
CA ASP A 99 -15.97 27.04 19.28
C ASP A 99 -17.16 28.01 19.41
N PHE A 100 -18.40 27.55 19.14
CA PHE A 100 -19.60 28.40 19.13
C PHE A 100 -20.76 27.80 19.95
N PRO A 101 -20.63 27.70 21.29
CA PRO A 101 -21.64 27.04 22.14
C PRO A 101 -22.97 27.79 22.25
N GLU A 102 -23.01 29.09 21.93
CA GLU A 102 -24.19 29.96 22.11
C GLU A 102 -25.03 30.11 20.83
N GLU A 103 -24.52 29.66 19.68
CA GLU A 103 -25.29 29.52 18.44
C GLU A 103 -26.05 28.18 18.46
N GLU A 104 -27.04 28.04 19.35
CA GLU A 104 -27.95 26.88 19.40
C GLU A 104 -28.74 26.76 18.08
N ILE A 105 -28.20 26.04 17.11
CA ILE A 105 -28.98 25.47 16.00
C ILE A 105 -28.98 23.96 16.16
N ASP A 106 -29.56 23.40 17.23
CA ASP A 106 -29.94 21.96 17.29
C ASP A 106 -28.81 20.96 16.91
N PHE A 107 -27.54 21.39 17.04
CA PHE A 107 -26.42 20.96 16.17
C PHE A 107 -25.80 19.64 16.61
N LEU A 108 -25.99 19.32 17.89
CA LEU A 108 -25.67 18.08 18.54
C LEU A 108 -26.95 17.50 19.15
N ALA A 109 -28.06 17.47 18.41
CA ALA A 109 -29.11 16.52 18.75
C ALA A 109 -28.40 15.17 18.88
N ASP A 110 -28.25 14.69 20.11
CA ASP A 110 -27.31 13.63 20.54
C ASP A 110 -27.30 12.46 19.54
N ARG A 111 -28.48 12.18 19.01
CA ARG A 111 -28.77 11.24 17.92
C ARG A 111 -27.94 11.42 16.65
N GLN A 112 -27.80 12.61 16.06
CA GLN A 112 -27.06 12.78 14.80
C GLN A 112 -25.55 12.56 14.99
N LEU A 113 -25.00 13.00 16.13
CA LEU A 113 -23.61 12.75 16.48
C LEU A 113 -23.38 11.26 16.77
N GLN A 114 -24.31 10.62 17.50
CA GLN A 114 -24.31 9.18 17.74
C GLN A 114 -24.40 8.39 16.43
N GLU A 115 -25.27 8.78 15.49
CA GLU A 115 -25.39 8.18 14.15
C GLU A 115 -24.07 8.29 13.37
N ARG A 116 -23.37 9.43 13.45
CA ARG A 116 -22.05 9.62 12.82
C ARG A 116 -20.97 8.74 13.45
N PHE A 117 -20.92 8.66 14.77
CA PHE A 117 -19.97 7.78 15.46
C PHE A 117 -20.25 6.31 15.18
N GLN A 118 -21.52 5.91 15.09
CA GLN A 118 -21.92 4.57 14.72
C GLN A 118 -21.48 4.23 13.29
N ALA A 119 -21.71 5.14 12.33
CA ALA A 119 -21.26 4.97 10.95
C ALA A 119 -19.72 4.88 10.86
N LEU A 120 -18.99 5.68 11.64
CA LEU A 120 -17.53 5.59 11.74
C LEU A 120 -17.06 4.24 12.28
N ALA A 121 -17.72 3.72 13.33
CA ALA A 121 -17.40 2.41 13.89
C ALA A 121 -17.64 1.28 12.86
N GLU A 122 -18.70 1.40 12.07
CA GLU A 122 -19.01 0.46 10.99
C GLU A 122 -17.97 0.51 9.86
N HIS A 123 -17.57 1.72 9.42
CA HIS A 123 -16.49 1.90 8.45
C HIS A 123 -15.15 1.33 8.96
N PHE A 124 -14.81 1.61 10.22
CA PHE A 124 -13.60 1.08 10.85
C PHE A 124 -13.62 -0.45 10.88
N SER A 125 -14.75 -1.05 11.28
CA SER A 125 -14.93 -2.50 11.28
C SER A 125 -14.80 -3.12 9.88
N ALA A 126 -15.32 -2.47 8.84
CA ALA A 126 -15.18 -2.92 7.45
C ALA A 126 -13.70 -2.90 6.99
N VAL A 127 -12.96 -1.85 7.32
CA VAL A 127 -11.52 -1.76 7.06
C VAL A 127 -10.76 -2.85 7.83
N GLU A 128 -11.06 -3.07 9.12
CA GLU A 128 -10.43 -4.13 9.91
C GLU A 128 -10.66 -5.52 9.33
N GLN A 129 -11.89 -5.81 8.88
CA GLN A 129 -12.24 -7.11 8.29
C GLN A 129 -11.47 -7.33 6.99
N THR A 130 -11.28 -6.28 6.19
CA THR A 130 -10.50 -6.39 4.95
C THR A 130 -9.00 -6.48 5.22
N ALA A 131 -8.51 -5.83 6.28
CA ALA A 131 -7.13 -5.95 6.73
C ALA A 131 -6.83 -7.33 7.36
N ARG A 132 -7.84 -8.02 7.89
CA ARG A 132 -7.77 -9.39 8.44
C ARG A 132 -8.11 -10.42 7.36
N PRO A 133 -7.22 -10.62 6.39
CA PRO A 133 -6.44 -11.86 6.38
C PRO A 133 -4.99 -11.60 5.94
N ARG A 134 -4.15 -11.16 6.89
CA ARG A 134 -2.68 -11.14 6.75
C ARG A 134 -2.00 -11.83 7.92
N SER A 135 -2.66 -12.84 8.48
CA SER A 135 -2.07 -13.72 9.48
C SER A 135 -1.84 -15.09 8.84
N VAL A 136 -0.55 -15.44 8.76
CA VAL A 136 0.01 -16.79 8.60
C VAL A 136 -0.34 -17.55 7.31
N ALA A 137 0.25 -17.09 6.20
CA ALA A 137 0.89 -17.99 5.23
C ALA A 137 2.35 -17.56 4.98
N SER A 138 3.01 -16.99 5.99
CA SER A 138 4.46 -16.81 5.99
C SER A 138 5.11 -18.10 6.46
N GLY A 139 5.29 -19.03 5.53
CA GLY A 139 6.41 -19.96 5.63
C GLY A 139 7.69 -19.14 5.62
N GLY A 140 8.30 -18.96 6.80
CA GLY A 140 9.69 -18.53 6.98
C GLY A 140 10.05 -17.12 6.50
N TYR A 141 9.66 -16.08 7.24
CA TYR A 141 10.53 -14.91 7.37
C TYR A 141 10.58 -14.53 8.86
N ASP A 142 11.63 -14.98 9.51
CA ASP A 142 11.91 -14.73 10.92
C ASP A 142 12.15 -13.23 11.12
N ARG A 143 11.20 -12.54 11.78
CA ARG A 143 11.38 -11.16 12.25
C ARG A 143 12.17 -11.20 13.55
N GLY A 144 13.43 -11.57 13.47
CA GLY A 144 14.39 -11.51 14.56
C GLY A 144 15.62 -10.73 14.13
N ASP A 145 15.55 -9.40 14.11
CA ASP A 145 16.51 -8.50 14.77
C ASP A 145 16.12 -7.04 14.50
N ARG A 146 15.95 -6.25 15.56
CA ARG A 146 15.81 -4.80 15.48
C ARG A 146 17.22 -4.21 15.52
N GLY A 147 17.82 -4.04 14.35
CA GLY A 147 19.09 -3.33 14.21
C GLY A 147 19.77 -3.71 12.91
N THR A 148 19.92 -2.73 12.01
CA THR A 148 20.45 -2.86 10.64
C THR A 148 19.44 -3.39 9.61
N ALA A 149 18.99 -2.49 8.74
CA ALA A 149 18.09 -2.78 7.63
C ALA A 149 18.84 -3.52 6.53
N GLU A 150 18.95 -4.85 6.64
CA GLU A 150 19.45 -5.71 5.56
C GLU A 150 18.26 -6.38 4.85
N TRP A 151 17.76 -5.74 3.79
CA TRP A 151 16.74 -6.30 2.89
C TRP A 151 17.39 -7.42 2.05
N ARG A 152 17.30 -8.68 2.51
CA ARG A 152 17.80 -9.82 1.74
C ARG A 152 16.85 -10.13 0.58
N ALA A 153 17.38 -9.95 -0.63
CA ALA A 153 16.70 -10.06 -1.90
C ALA A 153 16.21 -11.48 -2.21
N ASN A 154 14.93 -11.59 -2.61
CA ASN A 154 14.47 -12.66 -3.50
C ASN A 154 14.92 -12.29 -4.94
N PRO A 155 15.68 -13.15 -5.66
CA PRO A 155 16.34 -12.78 -6.93
C PRO A 155 15.40 -12.41 -8.09
N VAL A 156 14.09 -12.61 -7.95
CA VAL A 156 13.10 -12.37 -9.01
C VAL A 156 12.93 -10.87 -9.33
N CYS A 157 13.25 -9.96 -8.41
CA CYS A 157 13.02 -8.52 -8.59
C CYS A 157 14.21 -7.76 -9.22
N SER A 158 15.26 -8.45 -9.67
CA SER A 158 16.48 -7.80 -10.20
C SER A 158 16.57 -7.70 -11.73
N THR A 159 15.59 -8.23 -12.46
CA THR A 159 15.62 -8.29 -13.93
C THR A 159 14.20 -8.16 -14.52
N VAL A 160 13.60 -6.97 -14.43
CA VAL A 160 12.75 -6.37 -15.47
C VAL A 160 12.91 -4.87 -15.37
#